data_AF-A0A0H5Q187-F1
#
_entry.id   AF-A0A0H5Q187-F1
#
_cell.length_a   1.000
_cell.length_b   1.000
_cell.length_c   1.000
_cell.angle_alpha   90.00
_cell.angle_beta   90.00
_cell.angle_gamma   90.00
#
_symmetry.space_group_name_H-M   'P 1'
#
loop_
_entity.id
_entity.type
_entity.pdbx_description
1 polymer ?
#
loop_
_entity_poly.entity_id
_entity_poly.type
_entity_poly.pdbx_seq_one_letter_code
_entity_poly.pdbx_strand_id
1 'polypeptide(L)'
;MTRHGTLSELSLTQAARVTGKSKSTINRAIKSGKLSAMRHEDGSYSIDGSELSRAFRIEPASGSKWVDAAPPMEPARTATLEAENAALRAALAREREALDDLRADRDAWKQQATALLAAPPKRRSWWPW
;
A
#
# COMPACT_ATOMS: atom_id res chain seq x y z
N MET A 1 14.23 -8.55 28.28
CA MET A 1 14.15 -8.54 26.80
C MET A 1 13.57 -9.88 26.42
N THR A 2 12.30 -10.00 26.08
CA THR A 2 11.79 -9.76 24.72
C THR A 2 10.32 -9.32 24.79
N ARG A 3 10.07 -8.09 24.33
CA ARG A 3 8.73 -7.61 24.02
C ARG A 3 8.37 -8.19 22.64
N HIS A 4 7.55 -9.23 22.59
CA HIS A 4 6.84 -9.59 21.35
C HIS A 4 5.44 -9.00 21.44
N GLY A 5 5.38 -7.69 21.20
CA GLY A 5 4.11 -7.01 20.97
C GLY A 5 3.68 -7.22 19.53
N THR A 6 2.92 -8.27 19.25
CA THR A 6 2.06 -8.38 18.06
C THR A 6 0.84 -9.25 18.38
N LEU A 7 -0.26 -8.58 18.74
CA LEU A 7 -1.67 -9.02 18.68
C LEU A 7 -2.04 -10.32 19.44
N SER A 8 -2.35 -10.14 20.73
CA SER A 8 -3.20 -11.00 21.57
C SER A 8 -2.61 -12.33 22.05
N GLU A 9 -1.67 -12.25 23.00
CA GLU A 9 -1.48 -13.37 23.94
C GLU A 9 -2.74 -13.55 24.79
N LEU A 10 -3.35 -14.73 24.70
CA LEU A 10 -4.56 -15.11 25.42
C LEU A 10 -4.22 -16.07 26.54
N SER A 11 -4.78 -15.83 27.72
CA SER A 11 -4.79 -16.82 28.79
C SER A 11 -5.64 -18.03 28.42
N LEU A 12 -5.42 -19.17 29.08
CA LEU A 12 -6.23 -20.39 28.91
C LEU A 12 -7.75 -20.13 29.00
N THR A 13 -8.15 -19.22 29.90
CA THR A 13 -9.57 -18.86 30.09
C THR A 13 -10.12 -18.05 28.92
N GLN A 14 -9.33 -17.12 28.38
CA GLN A 14 -9.72 -16.33 27.21
C GLN A 14 -9.77 -17.21 25.96
N ALA A 15 -8.79 -18.10 25.77
CA ALA A 15 -8.77 -19.05 24.67
C ALA A 15 -10.01 -19.97 24.64
N ALA A 16 -10.44 -20.46 25.80
CA ALA A 16 -11.67 -21.24 25.95
C ALA A 16 -12.92 -20.45 25.53
N ARG A 17 -13.01 -19.17 25.93
CA ARG A 17 -14.13 -18.30 25.55
C ARG A 17 -14.17 -18.03 24.04
N VAL A 18 -13.01 -17.74 23.44
CA VAL A 18 -12.90 -17.41 22.02
C VAL A 18 -13.21 -18.61 21.12
N THR A 19 -12.81 -19.82 21.52
CA THR A 19 -13.06 -21.05 20.75
C THR A 19 -14.41 -21.71 21.04
N GLY A 20 -15.10 -21.29 22.10
CA GLY A 20 -16.28 -21.98 22.63
C GLY A 20 -15.98 -23.39 23.16
N LYS A 21 -14.71 -23.73 23.40
CA LYS A 21 -14.29 -25.04 23.96
C LYS A 21 -14.01 -24.94 25.45
N SER A 22 -14.07 -26.08 26.14
CA SER A 22 -13.74 -26.13 27.56
C SER A 22 -12.25 -25.90 27.81
N LYS A 23 -11.89 -25.35 28.97
CA LYS A 23 -10.47 -25.15 29.38
C LYS A 23 -9.67 -26.46 29.38
N SER A 24 -10.31 -27.59 29.70
CA SER A 24 -9.67 -28.91 29.69
C SER A 24 -9.36 -29.38 28.26
N THR A 25 -10.22 -29.06 27.29
CA THR A 25 -9.97 -29.31 25.87
C THR A 25 -8.76 -28.53 25.36
N ILE A 26 -8.65 -27.25 25.71
CA ILE A 26 -7.49 -26.41 25.35
C ILE A 26 -6.22 -26.94 26.02
N ASN A 27 -6.26 -27.25 27.32
CA ASN A 27 -5.12 -27.81 28.05
C ASN A 27 -4.66 -29.16 27.47
N ARG A 28 -5.60 -30.03 27.06
CA ARG A 28 -5.26 -31.29 26.40
C ARG A 28 -4.54 -31.06 25.07
N ALA A 29 -4.97 -30.08 24.28
CA ALA A 29 -4.34 -29.74 23.01
C ALA A 29 -2.92 -29.18 23.20
N ILE A 30 -2.68 -28.43 24.28
CA ILE A 30 -1.33 -27.98 24.66
C ILE A 30 -0.46 -29.18 25.03
N LYS A 31 -0.96 -30.06 25.91
CA LYS A 31 -0.22 -31.25 26.35
C LYS A 31 0.06 -32.25 25.23
N SER A 32 -0.82 -32.35 24.25
CA SER A 32 -0.63 -33.22 23.07
C SER A 32 0.21 -32.57 21.97
N GLY A 33 0.71 -31.33 22.16
CA GLY A 33 1.49 -30.60 21.16
C GLY A 33 0.70 -30.10 19.94
N LYS A 34 -0.64 -30.13 19.99
CA LYS A 34 -1.51 -29.64 18.91
C LYS A 34 -1.65 -28.11 18.93
N LEU A 35 -1.45 -27.49 20.10
CA LEU A 35 -1.51 -26.05 20.31
C LEU A 35 -0.23 -25.60 21.01
N SER A 36 0.49 -24.67 20.40
CA SER A 36 1.67 -24.08 21.03
C SER A 36 1.23 -23.08 22.11
N ALA A 37 1.84 -23.19 23.28
CA ALA A 37 1.62 -22.26 24.38
C ALA A 37 2.90 -22.09 25.21
N MET A 38 3.13 -20.87 25.68
CA MET A 38 4.22 -20.57 26.60
C MET A 38 3.74 -20.82 28.03
N ARG A 39 4.47 -21.65 28.78
CA ARG A 39 4.20 -21.91 30.20
C ARG A 39 5.02 -20.96 31.06
N HIS A 40 4.36 -20.25 31.96
CA HIS A 40 5.00 -19.37 32.93
C HIS A 40 5.40 -20.12 34.21
N GLU A 41 6.27 -19.52 35.02
CA GLU A 41 6.76 -20.12 36.27
C GLU A 41 5.64 -20.39 37.29
N ASP A 42 4.55 -19.62 37.23
CA ASP A 42 3.32 -19.78 38.03
C ASP A 42 2.41 -20.93 37.54
N GLY A 43 2.80 -21.62 36.46
CA GLY A 43 2.02 -22.69 35.85
C GLY A 43 0.89 -22.23 34.93
N SER A 44 0.75 -20.93 34.68
CA SER A 44 -0.19 -20.38 33.71
C SER A 44 0.32 -20.53 32.27
N TYR A 45 -0.58 -20.34 31.29
CA TYR A 45 -0.28 -20.46 29.87
C TYR A 45 -0.62 -19.17 29.13
N SER A 46 0.33 -18.68 28.33
CA SER A 46 0.12 -17.68 27.26
C SER A 46 -0.01 -18.40 25.92
N ILE A 47 -1.14 -18.19 25.24
CA ILE A 47 -1.47 -18.81 23.96
C ILE A 47 -1.58 -17.72 22.91
N ASP A 48 -0.91 -17.88 21.78
CA ASP A 48 -1.04 -16.95 20.66
C ASP A 48 -2.40 -17.12 19.95
N GLY A 49 -3.04 -16.00 19.58
CA GLY A 49 -4.33 -16.01 18.89
C GLY A 49 -4.31 -16.72 17.53
N SER A 50 -3.18 -16.69 16.81
CA SER A 50 -2.99 -17.38 15.53
C SER A 50 -2.85 -18.90 15.70
N GLU A 51 -2.16 -19.33 16.76
CA GLU A 51 -2.06 -20.76 17.11
C GLU A 51 -3.42 -21.32 17.50
N LEU A 52 -4.23 -20.52 18.22
CA LEU A 52 -5.58 -20.90 18.63
C LEU A 52 -6.53 -21.06 17.42
N SER A 53 -6.50 -20.12 16.48
CA SER A 53 -7.36 -20.16 15.28
C SER A 53 -6.99 -21.33 14.37
N ARG A 54 -5.69 -21.64 14.23
CA ARG A 54 -5.18 -22.80 13.49
C ARG A 54 -5.59 -24.13 14.13
N ALA A 55 -5.39 -24.28 15.44
CA ALA A 55 -5.55 -25.58 16.11
C ALA A 55 -7.01 -26.02 16.24
N PHE A 56 -7.92 -25.06 16.44
CA PHE A 56 -9.33 -25.34 16.71
C PHE A 56 -10.27 -25.06 15.56
N ARG A 57 -9.77 -24.54 14.42
CA ARG A 57 -10.59 -23.99 13.32
C ARG A 57 -11.77 -23.27 13.92
N ILE A 58 -11.51 -22.10 14.49
CA ILE A 58 -12.57 -21.26 15.04
C ILE A 58 -13.50 -20.95 13.87
N GLU A 59 -14.52 -21.80 13.70
CA GLU A 59 -15.60 -21.55 12.78
C GLU A 59 -16.19 -20.21 13.24
N PRO A 60 -16.28 -19.22 12.35
CA PRO A 60 -17.02 -18.03 12.69
C PRO A 60 -18.39 -18.48 13.18
N ALA A 61 -18.79 -18.02 14.37
CA ALA A 61 -20.15 -18.25 14.86
C ALA A 61 -21.09 -17.97 13.68
N SER A 62 -21.88 -18.98 13.31
CA SER A 62 -22.76 -19.01 12.13
C SER A 62 -23.32 -17.61 11.86
N GLY A 63 -22.73 -16.90 10.89
CA GLY A 63 -23.03 -15.49 10.67
C GLY A 63 -21.90 -14.63 10.08
N SER A 64 -20.63 -14.79 10.48
CA SER A 64 -19.58 -13.99 9.84
C SER A 64 -19.02 -14.72 8.63
N LYS A 65 -19.65 -14.45 7.48
CA LYS A 65 -18.98 -14.46 6.17
C LYS A 65 -17.57 -13.90 6.38
N TRP A 66 -16.55 -14.61 5.92
CA TRP A 66 -15.24 -14.02 5.71
C TRP A 66 -15.45 -12.84 4.76
N VAL A 67 -15.60 -11.65 5.33
CA VAL A 67 -15.50 -10.41 4.57
C VAL A 67 -14.01 -10.30 4.31
N ASP A 68 -13.61 -10.54 3.07
CA ASP A 68 -12.32 -10.07 2.58
C ASP A 68 -12.09 -8.70 3.17
N ALA A 69 -10.95 -8.49 3.82
CA ALA A 69 -10.59 -7.23 4.49
C ALA A 69 -10.32 -6.09 3.48
N ALA A 70 -11.13 -5.97 2.44
CA ALA A 70 -11.40 -4.69 1.80
C ALA A 70 -12.52 -4.03 2.62
N PRO A 71 -12.25 -2.95 3.38
CA PRO A 71 -13.34 -2.16 3.93
C PRO A 71 -14.29 -1.79 2.78
N PRO A 72 -15.62 -1.75 2.99
CA PRO A 72 -16.54 -1.26 1.96
C PRO A 72 -16.14 0.18 1.66
N MET A 73 -15.40 0.37 0.57
CA MET A 73 -15.02 1.69 0.11
C MET A 73 -16.28 2.27 -0.49
N GLU A 74 -16.94 3.16 0.27
CA GLU A 74 -18.16 3.85 -0.12
C GLU A 74 -18.08 4.27 -1.60
N PRO A 75 -19.04 3.92 -2.46
CA PRO A 75 -18.97 4.18 -3.91
C PRO A 75 -18.84 5.67 -4.25
N ALA A 76 -19.25 6.54 -3.32
CA ALA A 76 -19.02 7.97 -3.43
C ALA A 76 -17.52 8.34 -3.32
N ARG A 77 -16.76 7.67 -2.45
CA ARG A 77 -15.31 7.90 -2.28
C ARG A 77 -14.51 7.38 -3.47
N THR A 78 -14.94 6.29 -4.08
CA THR A 78 -14.28 5.76 -5.29
C THR A 78 -14.46 6.71 -6.46
N ALA A 79 -15.70 7.20 -6.67
CA ALA A 79 -16.00 8.17 -7.73
C ALA A 79 -15.22 9.49 -7.59
N THR A 80 -15.08 10.01 -6.36
CA THR A 80 -14.27 11.22 -6.12
C THR A 80 -12.80 10.99 -6.43
N LEU A 81 -12.23 9.85 -6.00
CA LEU A 81 -10.83 9.52 -6.26
C LEU A 81 -10.56 9.32 -7.77
N GLU A 82 -11.48 8.70 -8.49
CA GLU A 82 -11.39 8.53 -9.94
C GLU A 82 -11.44 9.87 -10.68
N ALA A 83 -12.35 10.77 -10.27
CA ALA A 83 -12.45 12.12 -10.84
C ALA A 83 -11.17 12.95 -10.58
N GLU A 84 -10.62 12.89 -9.36
CA GLU A 84 -9.35 13.53 -9.02
C GLU A 84 -8.20 12.96 -9.87
N ASN A 85 -8.13 11.64 -10.04
CA ASN A 85 -7.10 11.00 -10.85
C ASN A 85 -7.20 11.44 -12.32
N ALA A 86 -8.41 11.51 -12.87
CA ALA A 86 -8.65 11.98 -14.23
C ALA A 86 -8.21 13.46 -14.40
N ALA A 87 -8.56 14.33 -13.45
CA ALA A 87 -8.16 15.73 -13.47
C ALA A 87 -6.63 15.91 -13.40
N LEU A 88 -5.96 15.16 -12.52
CA LEU A 88 -4.50 15.17 -12.40
C LEU A 88 -3.81 14.68 -13.68
N ARG A 89 -4.32 13.62 -14.31
CA ARG A 89 -3.79 13.13 -15.59
C ARG A 89 -3.95 14.16 -16.70
N ALA A 90 -5.09 14.83 -16.77
CA ALA A 90 -5.33 15.88 -17.76
C ALA A 90 -4.43 17.11 -17.53
N ALA A 91 -4.20 17.51 -16.28
CA ALA A 91 -3.24 18.57 -15.96
C ALA A 91 -1.82 18.19 -16.38
N LEU A 92 -1.38 16.97 -16.06
CA LEU A 92 -0.06 16.47 -16.45
C LEU A 92 0.13 16.43 -17.97
N ALA A 93 -0.91 16.05 -18.72
CA ALA A 93 -0.87 16.04 -20.18
C ALA A 93 -0.67 17.46 -20.75
N ARG A 94 -1.43 18.44 -20.25
CA ARG A 94 -1.30 19.86 -20.65
C ARG A 94 0.08 20.42 -20.34
N GLU A 95 0.63 20.13 -19.16
CA GLU A 95 1.98 20.58 -18.79
C GLU A 95 3.06 19.97 -19.68
N ARG A 96 2.91 18.70 -20.07
CA ARG A 96 3.84 18.05 -21.01
C ARG A 96 3.79 18.67 -22.39
N GLU A 97 2.58 18.93 -22.91
CA GLU A 97 2.38 19.60 -24.19
C GLU A 97 3.02 20.99 -24.18
N ALA A 98 2.75 21.81 -23.16
CA ALA A 98 3.36 23.13 -23.01
C ALA A 98 4.90 23.07 -22.93
N LEU A 99 5.45 22.07 -22.24
CA LEU A 99 6.91 21.86 -22.20
C LEU A 99 7.49 21.49 -23.56
N ASP A 100 6.79 20.67 -24.34
CA ASP A 100 7.26 20.25 -25.65
C ASP A 100 7.20 21.41 -26.66
N ASP A 101 6.16 22.25 -26.60
CA ASP A 101 6.08 23.50 -27.38
C ASP A 101 7.22 24.45 -27.03
N LEU A 102 7.46 24.71 -25.74
CA LEU A 102 8.56 25.57 -25.30
C LEU A 102 9.94 25.03 -25.70
N ARG A 103 10.10 23.71 -25.73
CA ARG A 103 11.34 23.06 -26.20
C ARG A 103 11.51 23.28 -27.69
N ALA A 104 10.45 23.09 -28.49
CA ALA A 104 10.46 23.31 -29.92
C ALA A 104 10.80 24.76 -30.28
N ASP A 105 10.17 25.73 -29.62
CA ASP A 105 10.42 27.17 -29.81
C ASP A 105 11.86 27.55 -29.48
N ARG A 106 12.36 27.07 -28.33
CA ARG A 106 13.75 27.29 -27.93
C ARG A 106 14.72 26.71 -28.95
N ASP A 107 14.46 25.51 -29.45
CA ASP A 107 15.36 24.84 -30.38
C ASP A 107 15.34 25.52 -31.76
N ALA A 108 14.17 25.98 -32.22
CA ALA A 108 14.04 26.83 -33.40
C ALA A 108 14.82 28.15 -33.26
N TRP A 109 14.70 28.83 -32.11
CA TRP A 109 15.48 30.04 -31.83
C TRP A 109 16.98 29.79 -31.78
N LYS A 110 17.42 28.68 -31.17
CA LYS A 110 18.84 28.29 -31.18
C LYS A 110 19.35 28.06 -32.60
N GLN A 111 18.57 27.40 -33.45
CA GLN A 111 18.93 27.18 -34.85
C GLN A 111 19.05 28.50 -35.62
N GLN A 112 18.08 29.42 -35.45
CA GLN A 112 18.13 30.75 -36.08
C GLN A 112 19.35 31.56 -35.63
N ALA A 113 19.61 31.61 -34.33
CA ALA A 113 20.78 32.32 -33.79
C ALA A 113 22.10 31.72 -34.31
N THR A 114 22.20 30.39 -34.35
CA THR A 114 23.39 29.69 -34.87
C THR A 114 23.59 29.97 -36.36
N ALA A 115 22.52 29.95 -37.16
CA ALA A 115 22.58 30.25 -38.58
C ALA A 115 23.00 31.70 -38.85
N LEU A 116 22.54 32.66 -38.04
CA LEU A 116 22.97 34.06 -38.13
C LEU A 116 24.45 34.25 -37.81
N LEU A 117 24.96 33.54 -36.79
CA LEU A 117 26.39 33.56 -36.44
C LEU A 117 27.27 32.90 -37.49
N ALA A 118 26.77 31.84 -38.15
CA ALA A 118 27.49 31.12 -39.20
C ALA A 118 27.37 31.79 -40.58
N ALA A 119 26.51 32.80 -40.75
CA ALA A 119 26.30 33.46 -42.03
C ALA A 119 27.55 34.26 -42.46
N PRO A 120 28.05 34.09 -43.70
CA PRO A 120 29.18 34.87 -44.19
C PRO A 120 28.81 36.36 -44.27
N PRO A 121 29.77 37.28 -44.06
CA PRO A 121 29.49 38.70 -44.11
C PRO A 121 28.93 39.08 -45.48
N LYS A 122 27.76 39.74 -45.51
CA LYS A 122 27.18 40.29 -46.73
C LYS A 122 28.20 41.22 -47.37
N ARG A 123 28.76 40.81 -48.51
CA ARG A 123 29.63 41.65 -49.34
C ARG A 123 28.80 42.84 -49.81
N ARG A 124 28.96 43.98 -49.14
CA ARG A 124 28.41 45.26 -49.59
C ARG A 124 29.05 45.57 -50.95
N SER A 125 28.31 45.37 -52.03
CA SER A 125 28.71 45.83 -53.36
C SER A 125 28.62 47.36 -53.35
N TRP A 126 29.74 48.00 -53.04
CA TRP A 126 29.93 49.43 -53.11
C TRP A 126 30.43 49.73 -54.52
N TRP A 127 29.54 49.79 -55.52
CA TRP A 127 29.88 50.42 -56.79
C TRP A 127 28.78 51.35 -57.30
N PRO A 128 29.19 52.45 -57.95
CA PRO A 128 28.40 53.65 -58.16
C PRO A 128 27.81 53.71 -59.57
N TRP A 129 26.75 54.49 -59.72
CA TRP A 129 26.30 55.05 -61.00
C TRP A 129 26.26 56.56 -60.82
#